data_AF-A0A2J8S1T7-F1
#
_entry.id   AF-A0A2J8S1T7-F1
#
_cell.length_a   1.000
_cell.length_b   1.000
_cell.length_c   1.000
_cell.angle_alpha   90.00
_cell.angle_beta   90.00
_cell.angle_gamma   90.00
#
_symmetry.space_group_name_H-M   'P 1'
#
loop_
_entity.id
_entity.type
_entity.pdbx_description
1 polymer ?
#
loop_
_entity_poly.entity_id
_entity_poly.type
_entity_poly.pdbx_seq_one_letter_code
_entity_poly.pdbx_strand_id
1 'polypeptide(L)'
;MSQLHFYRFYLEFGCLRKAFRHKFRLPPPSSDFLADVVGLQTKQRAEDLPETMEGPLPSNAKAAINLQNDPIIQKYGSKKVGLTRCLLTKEEMRTFHFPLQGFPDCENFLLTKCNGSIADNSPLFGLDCEMCLTSKGRELTRISLVAEGGCCVMDELVKPENKILDYLTSFSGITKKILHPVTTKLKDVQRQLKALLPPDAVLVGHSLDLDL
;
A
#
# COMPACT_ATOMS: atom_id res chain seq x y z
N MET A 1 5.53 -7.27 0.54
CA MET A 1 5.16 -7.23 -0.90
C MET A 1 5.61 -5.89 -1.44
N SER A 2 6.48 -5.81 -2.45
CA SER A 2 6.98 -4.51 -2.92
C SER A 2 5.93 -3.74 -3.72
N GLN A 3 6.10 -2.42 -3.84
CA GLN A 3 5.30 -1.54 -4.71
C GLN A 3 5.25 -2.05 -6.16
N LEU A 4 6.35 -2.67 -6.63
CA LEU A 4 6.45 -3.35 -7.92
C LEU A 4 5.39 -4.47 -8.09
N HIS A 5 5.06 -5.18 -7.02
CA HIS A 5 4.06 -6.25 -7.02
C HIS A 5 2.64 -5.70 -7.18
N PHE A 6 2.33 -4.55 -6.58
CA PHE A 6 1.06 -3.85 -6.83
C PHE A 6 0.96 -3.41 -8.30
N TYR A 7 2.01 -2.80 -8.86
CA TYR A 7 2.00 -2.37 -10.27
C TYR A 7 1.94 -3.53 -11.27
N ARG A 8 2.55 -4.68 -10.96
CA ARG A 8 2.44 -5.92 -11.77
C ARG A 8 0.99 -6.31 -12.03
N PHE A 9 0.11 -6.20 -11.02
CA PHE A 9 -1.30 -6.59 -11.11
C PHE A 9 -2.27 -5.42 -11.30
N TYR A 10 -1.80 -4.16 -11.27
CA TYR A 10 -2.65 -2.97 -11.45
C TYR A 10 -3.53 -3.01 -12.71
N LEU A 11 -3.02 -3.59 -13.80
CA LEU A 11 -3.77 -3.74 -15.05
C LEU A 11 -4.96 -4.71 -14.93
N GLU A 12 -4.89 -5.69 -14.05
CA GLU A 12 -5.93 -6.71 -13.82
C GLU A 12 -7.10 -6.14 -13.00
N PHE A 13 -6.85 -5.15 -12.14
CA PHE A 13 -7.88 -4.48 -11.34
C PHE A 13 -8.71 -3.47 -12.17
N GLY A 14 -9.59 -3.98 -13.02
CA GLY A 14 -10.45 -3.17 -13.92
C GLY A 14 -11.41 -2.18 -13.21
N CYS A 15 -11.64 -2.33 -11.91
CA CYS A 15 -12.37 -1.36 -11.07
C CYS A 15 -11.49 -0.16 -10.67
N LEU A 16 -10.28 -0.39 -10.15
CA LEU A 16 -9.32 0.66 -9.76
C LEU A 16 -8.99 1.59 -10.93
N ARG A 17 -8.84 1.03 -12.14
CA ARG A 17 -8.61 1.80 -13.39
C ARG A 17 -9.76 2.73 -13.80
N LYS A 18 -10.99 2.54 -13.27
CA LYS A 18 -12.14 3.43 -13.54
C LYS A 18 -12.25 4.55 -12.51
N ALA A 19 -11.83 4.30 -11.27
CA ALA A 19 -11.90 5.26 -10.17
C ALA A 19 -10.71 6.26 -10.20
N PHE A 20 -9.48 5.78 -10.34
CA PHE A 20 -8.29 6.62 -10.33
C PHE A 20 -8.01 7.23 -11.70
N ARG A 21 -8.42 8.50 -11.90
CA ARG A 21 -8.22 9.24 -13.17
C ARG A 21 -6.83 9.89 -13.33
N HIS A 22 -6.03 9.97 -12.27
CA HIS A 22 -4.66 10.48 -12.38
C HIS A 22 -3.74 9.45 -13.05
N LYS A 23 -3.47 9.66 -14.34
CA LYS A 23 -2.39 8.96 -15.05
C LYS A 23 -1.04 9.40 -14.49
N PHE A 24 -0.53 8.66 -13.52
CA PHE A 24 0.89 8.69 -13.19
C PHE A 24 1.68 8.27 -14.43
N ARG A 25 2.56 9.16 -14.92
CA ARG A 25 3.58 8.79 -15.89
C ARG A 25 4.73 8.18 -15.09
N LEU A 26 4.88 6.86 -15.18
CA LEU A 26 6.15 6.23 -14.82
C LEU A 26 7.26 6.85 -15.69
N PRO A 27 8.51 6.94 -15.19
CA PRO A 27 9.65 7.20 -16.06
C PRO A 27 9.69 6.16 -17.19
N PRO A 28 10.36 6.45 -18.33
CA PRO A 28 10.51 5.47 -19.40
C PRO A 28 11.03 4.15 -18.82
N PRO A 29 10.33 3.02 -19.02
CA PRO A 29 10.79 1.75 -18.49
C PRO A 29 12.17 1.40 -19.06
N SER A 30 12.98 0.69 -18.27
CA SER A 30 14.16 0.00 -18.80
C SER A 30 13.74 -0.94 -19.94
N SER A 31 14.68 -1.27 -20.84
CA SER A 31 14.48 -2.30 -21.88
C SER A 31 13.90 -3.60 -21.32
N ASP A 32 14.27 -3.90 -20.07
CA ASP A 32 14.04 -5.18 -19.43
C ASP A 32 12.77 -5.17 -18.54
N PHE A 33 12.07 -4.04 -18.42
CA PHE A 33 10.88 -3.90 -17.56
C PHE A 33 9.80 -4.97 -17.79
N LEU A 34 9.57 -5.36 -19.05
CA LEU A 34 8.62 -6.43 -19.36
C LEU A 34 9.16 -7.82 -18.96
N ALA A 35 10.47 -8.04 -19.01
CA ALA A 35 11.09 -9.28 -18.52
C ALA A 35 11.01 -9.35 -16.99
N ASP A 36 11.30 -8.25 -16.28
CA ASP A 36 11.17 -8.12 -14.82
C ASP A 36 9.71 -8.34 -14.35
N VAL A 37 8.75 -7.72 -15.02
CA VAL A 37 7.31 -7.85 -14.73
C VAL A 37 6.77 -9.24 -15.03
N VAL A 38 7.34 -9.98 -15.98
CA VAL A 38 6.94 -11.38 -16.26
C VAL A 38 7.75 -12.38 -15.43
N GLY A 39 8.91 -12.00 -14.90
CA GLY A 39 9.80 -12.85 -14.12
C GLY A 39 10.79 -13.67 -14.97
N LEU A 40 11.03 -13.27 -16.23
CA LEU A 40 12.13 -13.83 -17.02
C LEU A 40 13.43 -13.16 -16.57
N GLN A 41 14.23 -13.86 -15.76
CA GLN A 41 15.61 -13.43 -15.54
C GLN A 41 16.43 -13.69 -16.83
N THR A 42 16.74 -12.62 -17.55
CA THR A 42 17.70 -12.64 -18.66
C THR A 42 19.10 -12.92 -18.09
N LYS A 43 19.55 -14.16 -18.26
CA LYS A 43 20.88 -14.62 -17.86
C LYS A 43 21.93 -13.87 -18.70
N GLN A 44 22.62 -12.90 -18.11
CA GLN A 44 23.65 -12.13 -18.81
C GLN A 44 24.73 -13.07 -19.38
N ARG A 45 24.96 -12.99 -20.68
CA ARG A 45 26.20 -13.40 -21.33
C ARG A 45 26.50 -12.43 -22.47
N ALA A 46 27.74 -12.01 -22.59
CA ALA A 46 28.15 -10.93 -23.49
C ALA A 46 28.08 -11.34 -24.98
N GLU A 47 27.73 -10.33 -25.78
CA GLU A 47 28.00 -10.03 -27.19
C GLU A 47 28.51 -11.16 -28.13
N ASP A 48 27.75 -11.41 -29.21
CA ASP A 48 28.13 -10.96 -30.57
C ASP A 48 26.93 -11.04 -31.56
N LEU A 49 26.94 -10.21 -32.61
CA LEU A 49 26.02 -10.24 -33.79
C LEU A 49 26.84 -10.66 -35.05
N PRO A 50 26.26 -11.03 -36.23
CA PRO A 50 24.89 -10.82 -36.74
C PRO A 50 24.19 -12.17 -37.13
N GLU A 51 23.14 -12.32 -37.95
CA GLU A 51 22.40 -11.43 -38.87
C GLU A 51 20.92 -11.89 -39.10
N THR A 52 20.20 -11.18 -39.96
CA THR A 52 18.85 -11.33 -40.54
C THR A 52 18.29 -12.75 -40.77
N MET A 53 17.09 -13.05 -40.25
CA MET A 53 16.01 -13.71 -41.03
C MET A 53 14.63 -13.64 -40.33
N GLU A 54 13.54 -13.64 -41.12
CA GLU A 54 12.16 -13.60 -40.62
C GLU A 54 11.69 -14.92 -40.00
N GLY A 55 10.79 -14.84 -39.00
CA GLY A 55 10.09 -15.99 -38.43
C GLY A 55 8.82 -15.58 -37.67
N PRO A 56 7.78 -16.44 -37.56
CA PRO A 56 6.44 -16.00 -37.18
C PRO A 56 6.24 -15.74 -35.67
N LEU A 57 5.23 -14.92 -35.34
CA LEU A 57 4.79 -14.68 -33.96
C LEU A 57 4.55 -15.99 -33.19
N PRO A 58 5.12 -16.17 -31.98
CA PRO A 58 4.75 -17.28 -31.11
C PRO A 58 3.35 -17.08 -30.54
N SER A 59 2.42 -17.91 -30.99
CA SER A 59 1.03 -17.97 -30.52
C SER A 59 0.92 -18.40 -29.06
N ASN A 60 0.14 -17.66 -28.26
CA ASN A 60 -0.55 -18.12 -27.05
C ASN A 60 0.20 -19.10 -26.12
N ALA A 61 1.37 -18.70 -25.62
CA ALA A 61 1.92 -19.31 -24.41
C ALA A 61 1.09 -18.89 -23.18
N LYS A 62 0.05 -19.65 -22.84
CA LYS A 62 -0.52 -19.61 -21.48
C LYS A 62 0.54 -20.18 -20.51
N ALA A 63 1.43 -19.32 -20.03
CA ALA A 63 2.37 -19.68 -18.98
C ALA A 63 1.59 -20.21 -17.77
N ALA A 64 1.73 -21.50 -17.48
CA ALA A 64 1.15 -22.11 -16.29
C ALA A 64 1.95 -21.62 -15.07
N ILE A 65 1.52 -20.49 -14.51
CA ILE A 65 2.14 -19.89 -13.32
C ILE A 65 2.05 -20.92 -12.18
N ASN A 66 3.18 -21.38 -11.66
CA ASN A 66 3.18 -22.34 -10.56
C ASN A 66 2.82 -21.64 -9.24
N LEU A 67 1.51 -21.53 -9.00
CA LEU A 67 0.89 -20.90 -7.85
C LEU A 67 1.16 -21.62 -6.51
N GLN A 68 1.78 -22.80 -6.48
CA GLN A 68 2.07 -23.52 -5.23
C GLN A 68 3.17 -22.85 -4.37
N ASN A 69 4.01 -22.01 -5.00
CA ASN A 69 5.07 -21.27 -4.33
C ASN A 69 4.66 -19.84 -3.93
N ASP A 70 3.41 -19.44 -4.17
CA ASP A 70 2.92 -18.12 -3.77
C ASP A 70 2.66 -18.08 -2.25
N PRO A 71 3.21 -17.09 -1.50
CA PRO A 71 3.12 -17.05 -0.05
C PRO A 71 1.69 -16.78 0.47
N ILE A 72 0.82 -16.14 -0.33
CA ILE A 72 -0.59 -15.92 0.01
C ILE A 72 -1.33 -17.26 -0.12
N ILE A 73 -1.07 -18.02 -1.19
CA ILE A 73 -1.67 -19.33 -1.42
C ILE A 73 -1.16 -20.37 -0.40
N GLN A 74 0.11 -20.28 0.01
CA GLN A 74 0.64 -21.11 1.10
C GLN A 74 0.00 -20.77 2.46
N LYS A 75 -0.20 -19.49 2.79
CA LYS A 75 -0.80 -19.07 4.08
C LYS A 75 -2.31 -19.31 4.15
N TYR A 76 -3.06 -18.98 3.10
CA TYR A 76 -4.53 -18.97 3.13
C TYR A 76 -5.20 -20.09 2.32
N GLY A 77 -4.46 -20.72 1.41
CA GLY A 77 -4.96 -21.69 0.44
C GLY A 77 -5.43 -21.04 -0.87
N SER A 78 -5.80 -21.88 -1.85
CA SER A 78 -6.32 -21.45 -3.15
C SER A 78 -7.84 -21.25 -3.20
N LYS A 79 -8.55 -21.52 -2.09
CA LYS A 79 -10.00 -21.34 -1.97
C LYS A 79 -10.31 -19.96 -1.35
N LYS A 80 -11.48 -19.40 -1.67
CA LYS A 80 -11.98 -18.20 -0.99
C LYS A 80 -12.05 -18.45 0.52
N VAL A 81 -11.51 -17.52 1.30
CA VAL A 81 -11.55 -17.53 2.77
C VAL A 81 -12.38 -16.35 3.29
N GLY A 82 -12.89 -16.47 4.51
CA GLY A 82 -13.52 -15.36 5.23
C GLY A 82 -12.51 -14.33 5.71
N LEU A 83 -12.94 -13.08 5.89
CA LEU A 83 -12.10 -11.96 6.34
C LEU A 83 -11.39 -12.27 7.66
N THR A 84 -12.07 -12.93 8.61
CA THR A 84 -11.53 -13.29 9.92
C THR A 84 -10.27 -14.16 9.84
N ARG A 85 -10.13 -14.98 8.79
CA ARG A 85 -8.92 -15.79 8.53
C ARG A 85 -7.75 -15.00 7.95
N CYS A 86 -7.97 -13.76 7.50
CA CYS A 86 -6.95 -12.86 6.96
C CYS A 86 -6.48 -11.80 7.96
N LEU A 87 -7.08 -11.74 9.15
CA LEU A 87 -6.64 -10.86 10.23
C LEU A 87 -5.26 -11.31 10.75
N LEU A 88 -4.41 -10.33 11.08
CA LEU A 88 -3.14 -10.60 11.76
C LEU A 88 -3.42 -11.06 13.21
N THR A 89 -2.72 -12.11 13.66
CA THR A 89 -2.74 -12.47 15.09
C THR A 89 -1.93 -11.45 15.91
N LYS A 90 -2.09 -11.44 17.24
CA LYS A 90 -1.30 -10.54 18.11
C LYS A 90 0.20 -10.84 18.02
N GLU A 91 0.56 -12.10 17.80
CA GLU A 91 1.92 -12.57 17.59
C GLU A 91 2.47 -12.05 16.25
N GLU A 92 1.69 -12.16 15.17
CA GLU A 92 2.07 -11.60 13.86
C GLU A 92 2.23 -10.07 13.93
N MET A 93 1.27 -9.37 14.53
CA MET A 93 1.36 -7.92 14.77
C MET A 93 2.65 -7.54 15.51
N ARG A 94 3.01 -8.30 16.56
CA ARG A 94 4.26 -8.09 17.31
C ARG A 94 5.50 -8.35 16.44
N THR A 95 5.51 -9.42 15.65
CA THR A 95 6.62 -9.76 14.73
C THR A 95 6.80 -8.69 13.65
N PHE A 96 5.71 -8.09 13.18
CA PHE A 96 5.72 -7.00 12.20
C PHE A 96 5.70 -5.60 12.85
N HIS A 97 6.05 -5.49 14.14
CA HIS A 97 6.26 -4.22 14.86
C HIS A 97 5.05 -3.26 14.86
N PHE A 98 3.83 -3.79 14.69
CA PHE A 98 2.60 -3.01 14.80
C PHE A 98 2.44 -2.45 16.22
N PRO A 99 1.84 -1.26 16.36
CA PRO A 99 1.53 -0.70 17.67
C PRO A 99 0.53 -1.57 18.42
N LEU A 100 0.92 -2.03 19.60
CA LEU A 100 0.12 -2.88 20.47
C LEU A 100 -0.03 -2.24 21.85
N GLN A 101 -1.25 -2.27 22.38
CA GLN A 101 -1.56 -1.71 23.69
C GLN A 101 -0.73 -2.40 24.80
N GLY A 102 -0.11 -1.59 25.66
CA GLY A 102 0.70 -2.07 26.79
C GLY A 102 2.20 -2.21 26.51
N PHE A 103 2.67 -1.81 25.32
CA PHE A 103 4.10 -1.70 25.01
C PHE A 103 4.62 -0.27 25.26
N PRO A 104 5.87 -0.07 25.70
CA PRO A 104 6.41 1.27 26.02
C PRO A 104 6.37 2.24 24.84
N ASP A 105 6.70 1.74 23.64
CA ASP A 105 6.75 2.55 22.41
C ASP A 105 5.35 3.03 21.96
N CYS A 106 4.28 2.53 22.59
CA CYS A 106 2.90 2.82 22.25
C CYS A 106 2.20 3.84 23.18
N GLU A 107 2.90 4.48 24.12
CA GLU A 107 2.28 5.41 25.10
C GLU A 107 1.49 6.57 24.47
N ASN A 108 1.90 7.04 23.28
CA ASN A 108 1.25 8.15 22.58
C ASN A 108 0.15 7.71 21.59
N PHE A 109 -0.13 6.40 21.46
CA PHE A 109 -1.06 5.89 20.47
C PHE A 109 -2.52 6.05 20.91
N LEU A 110 -3.34 6.62 20.02
CA LEU A 110 -4.77 6.80 20.26
C LEU A 110 -5.57 5.61 19.75
N LEU A 111 -5.91 4.68 20.65
CA LEU A 111 -6.82 3.58 20.35
C LEU A 111 -8.14 4.09 19.74
N THR A 112 -8.55 3.51 18.62
CA THR A 112 -9.92 3.59 18.10
C THR A 112 -10.89 2.94 19.10
N LYS A 113 -12.17 3.32 19.09
CA LYS A 113 -13.20 2.71 19.95
C LYS A 113 -13.71 1.39 19.34
N CYS A 114 -12.79 0.50 18.96
CA CYS A 114 -13.10 -0.76 18.31
C CYS A 114 -13.50 -1.83 19.34
N ASN A 115 -14.70 -1.68 19.90
CA ASN A 115 -15.31 -2.62 20.84
C ASN A 115 -16.24 -3.64 20.15
N GLY A 116 -16.31 -3.63 18.81
CA GLY A 116 -17.11 -4.57 18.03
C GLY A 116 -16.44 -5.94 17.91
N SER A 117 -17.24 -7.00 17.83
CA SER A 117 -16.74 -8.31 17.41
C SER A 117 -16.51 -8.28 15.91
N ILE A 118 -15.26 -8.42 15.46
CA ILE A 118 -14.95 -8.56 14.03
C ILE A 118 -15.56 -9.86 13.51
N ALA A 119 -16.21 -9.78 12.35
CA ALA A 119 -16.85 -10.91 11.67
C ALA A 119 -16.50 -10.92 10.17
N ASP A 120 -16.89 -11.98 9.46
CA ASP A 120 -16.59 -12.12 8.02
C ASP A 120 -17.31 -11.08 7.12
N ASN A 121 -18.27 -10.33 7.69
CA ASN A 121 -19.00 -9.23 7.06
C ASN A 121 -18.65 -7.85 7.65
N SER A 122 -17.60 -7.75 8.48
CA SER A 122 -17.15 -6.46 9.02
C SER A 122 -16.56 -5.57 7.92
N PRO A 123 -16.77 -4.24 7.98
CA PRO A 123 -16.43 -3.34 6.89
C PRO A 123 -14.93 -3.10 6.78
N LEU A 124 -14.43 -3.16 5.53
CA LEU A 124 -13.03 -2.93 5.20
C LEU A 124 -12.76 -1.45 4.87
N PHE A 125 -11.64 -0.94 5.39
CA PHE A 125 -11.14 0.39 5.09
C PHE A 125 -9.67 0.35 4.66
N GLY A 126 -9.38 0.78 3.44
CA GLY A 126 -8.03 0.98 2.95
C GLY A 126 -7.43 2.26 3.55
N LEU A 127 -6.31 2.15 4.28
CA LEU A 127 -5.55 3.26 4.84
C LEU A 127 -4.18 3.36 4.14
N ASP A 128 -3.76 4.60 3.88
CA ASP A 128 -2.47 4.94 3.26
C ASP A 128 -2.05 6.35 3.76
N CYS A 129 -0.78 6.51 4.18
CA CYS A 129 -0.27 7.76 4.75
C CYS A 129 0.99 8.25 4.03
N GLU A 130 1.03 9.55 3.74
CA GLU A 130 2.23 10.22 3.21
C GLU A 130 2.99 10.93 4.32
N MET A 131 4.29 10.64 4.42
CA MET A 131 5.16 11.14 5.48
C MET A 131 6.20 12.13 4.96
N CYS A 132 6.65 13.03 5.84
CA CYS A 132 7.86 13.83 5.66
C CYS A 132 8.89 13.52 6.75
N LEU A 133 10.13 14.00 6.59
CA LEU A 133 11.18 13.89 7.59
C LEU A 133 11.34 15.21 8.36
N THR A 134 11.34 15.15 9.68
CA THR A 134 11.56 16.28 10.60
C THR A 134 12.69 15.95 11.59
N SER A 135 13.00 16.88 12.49
CA SER A 135 13.95 16.64 13.60
C SER A 135 13.46 15.61 14.63
N LYS A 136 12.23 15.11 14.53
CA LYS A 136 11.66 14.07 15.39
C LYS A 136 11.47 12.71 14.69
N GLY A 137 11.89 12.60 13.43
CA GLY A 137 11.70 11.38 12.61
C GLY A 137 10.68 11.62 11.51
N ARG A 138 9.90 10.59 11.17
CA ARG A 138 8.83 10.71 10.17
C ARG A 138 7.58 11.31 10.80
N GLU A 139 6.95 12.27 10.13
CA GLU A 139 5.68 12.88 10.54
C GLU A 139 4.67 12.93 9.38
N LEU A 140 3.40 12.72 9.72
CA LEU A 140 2.27 12.68 8.79
C LEU A 140 2.08 14.01 8.05
N THR A 141 1.88 13.90 6.73
CA THR A 141 1.59 15.04 5.84
C THR A 141 0.36 14.84 4.97
N ARG A 142 -0.08 13.60 4.74
CA ARG A 142 -1.38 13.28 4.15
C ARG A 142 -1.88 11.95 4.69
N ILE A 143 -3.19 11.82 4.86
CA ILE A 143 -3.86 10.55 5.17
C ILE A 143 -5.00 10.34 4.19
N SER A 144 -5.08 9.15 3.59
CA SER A 144 -6.18 8.72 2.74
C SER A 144 -6.89 7.51 3.34
N LEU A 145 -8.23 7.56 3.40
CA LEU A 145 -9.07 6.43 3.79
C LEU A 145 -10.09 6.14 2.68
N VAL A 146 -10.14 4.89 2.23
CA VAL A 146 -11.13 4.39 1.27
C VAL A 146 -11.98 3.30 1.91
N ALA A 147 -13.30 3.37 1.77
CA ALA A 147 -14.22 2.33 2.19
C ALA A 147 -14.28 1.18 1.15
N GLU A 148 -14.89 0.06 1.53
CA GLU A 148 -15.25 -1.02 0.60
C GLU A 148 -15.95 -0.48 -0.66
N GLY A 149 -15.61 -1.05 -1.82
CA GLY A 149 -16.01 -0.53 -3.13
C GLY A 149 -15.12 0.60 -3.68
N GLY A 150 -14.16 1.10 -2.89
CA GLY A 150 -13.16 2.09 -3.32
C GLY A 150 -13.63 3.54 -3.25
N CYS A 151 -14.67 3.83 -2.45
CA CYS A 151 -15.09 5.20 -2.19
C CYS A 151 -14.11 5.88 -1.23
N CYS A 152 -13.51 7.00 -1.62
CA CYS A 152 -12.70 7.81 -0.71
C CYS A 152 -13.60 8.52 0.30
N VAL A 153 -13.38 8.25 1.59
CA VAL A 153 -14.14 8.79 2.72
C VAL A 153 -13.32 9.78 3.57
N MET A 154 -12.01 9.85 3.34
CA MET A 154 -11.10 10.82 3.92
C MET A 154 -9.89 11.00 2.98
N ASP A 155 -9.50 12.24 2.71
CA ASP A 155 -8.25 12.60 2.01
C ASP A 155 -7.80 13.97 2.53
N GLU A 156 -6.97 13.95 3.58
CA GLU A 156 -6.65 15.14 4.36
C GLU A 156 -5.15 15.41 4.36
N LEU A 157 -4.77 16.66 4.09
CA LEU A 157 -3.41 17.14 4.28
C LEU A 157 -3.19 17.53 5.74
N VAL A 158 -2.04 17.17 6.28
CA VAL A 158 -1.67 17.42 7.67
C VAL A 158 -0.41 18.30 7.70
N LYS A 159 -0.39 19.27 8.62
CA LYS A 159 0.79 20.09 8.87
C LYS A 159 1.50 19.63 10.12
N PRO A 160 2.70 19.01 10.02
CA PRO A 160 3.55 18.65 11.15
C PRO A 160 3.69 19.76 12.19
N GLU A 161 3.94 19.37 13.44
CA GLU A 161 4.25 20.34 14.51
C GLU A 161 5.72 20.78 14.44
N ASN A 162 6.63 19.87 14.08
CA ASN A 162 8.05 20.18 13.93
C ASN A 162 8.38 20.74 12.54
N LYS A 163 9.55 21.38 12.44
CA LYS A 163 10.08 21.87 11.17
C LYS A 163 10.45 20.70 10.24
N ILE A 164 9.80 20.65 9.08
CA ILE A 164 10.13 19.71 8.00
C ILE A 164 11.56 20.00 7.51
N LEU A 165 12.38 18.95 7.51
CA LEU A 165 13.75 18.91 6.98
C LEU A 165 13.75 18.45 5.52
N ASP A 166 12.99 17.39 5.22
CA ASP A 166 12.73 16.89 3.87
C ASP A 166 11.25 16.54 3.71
N TYR A 167 10.65 16.90 2.58
CA TYR A 167 9.26 16.59 2.25
C TYR A 167 9.09 15.20 1.64
N LEU A 168 10.19 14.52 1.29
CA LEU A 168 10.21 13.20 0.63
C LEU A 168 9.44 13.20 -0.70
N THR A 169 9.39 14.35 -1.38
CA THR A 169 8.57 14.65 -2.58
C THR A 169 8.64 13.57 -3.68
N SER A 170 9.79 12.92 -3.86
CA SER A 170 9.98 11.87 -4.87
C SER A 170 9.17 10.60 -4.61
N PHE A 171 8.79 10.37 -3.34
CA PHE A 171 7.98 9.25 -2.90
C PHE A 171 6.54 9.71 -2.64
N SER A 172 6.37 10.82 -1.93
CA SER A 172 5.06 11.27 -1.43
C SER A 172 4.30 12.25 -2.33
N GLY A 173 4.96 12.87 -3.30
CA GLY A 173 4.43 14.01 -4.06
C GLY A 173 4.17 15.28 -3.23
N ILE A 174 4.41 15.26 -1.92
CA ILE A 174 4.14 16.37 -1.01
C ILE A 174 5.19 17.47 -1.21
N THR A 175 4.74 18.72 -1.29
CA THR A 175 5.63 19.88 -1.45
C THR A 175 5.36 20.95 -0.40
N LYS A 176 6.36 21.79 -0.15
CA LYS A 176 6.21 23.00 0.68
C LYS A 176 5.05 23.90 0.24
N LYS A 177 4.76 23.98 -1.06
CA LYS A 177 3.64 24.77 -1.60
C LYS A 177 2.28 24.18 -1.21
N ILE A 178 2.16 22.85 -1.25
CA ILE A 178 0.94 22.11 -0.87
C ILE A 178 0.67 22.28 0.63
N LEU A 179 1.69 22.14 1.48
CA LEU A 179 1.52 22.24 2.95
C LEU A 179 1.51 23.67 3.52
N HIS A 180 1.88 24.68 2.73
CA HIS A 180 1.93 26.07 3.23
C HIS A 180 0.56 26.57 3.78
N PRO A 181 -0.56 26.49 3.04
CA PRO A 181 -1.87 26.96 3.52
C PRO A 181 -2.54 26.00 4.52
N VAL A 182 -2.04 24.77 4.68
CA VAL A 182 -2.65 23.76 5.54
C VAL A 182 -2.58 24.21 7.01
N THR A 183 -3.66 23.99 7.75
CA THR A 183 -3.76 24.25 9.20
C THR A 183 -4.08 23.00 10.01
N THR A 184 -4.74 22.00 9.39
CA THR A 184 -5.09 20.69 9.96
C THR A 184 -3.92 20.02 10.65
N LYS A 185 -4.13 19.53 11.87
CA LYS A 185 -3.13 18.84 12.70
C LYS A 185 -3.43 17.35 12.85
N LEU A 186 -2.42 16.60 13.30
CA LEU A 186 -2.54 15.16 13.58
C LEU A 186 -3.74 14.83 14.48
N LYS A 187 -3.97 15.66 15.51
CA LYS A 187 -5.12 15.53 16.44
C LYS A 187 -6.48 15.72 15.77
N ASP A 188 -6.55 16.48 14.68
CA ASP A 188 -7.79 16.68 13.92
C ASP A 188 -8.13 15.46 13.08
N VAL A 189 -7.15 14.94 12.32
CA VAL A 189 -7.34 13.73 11.52
C VAL A 189 -7.56 12.49 12.39
N GLN A 190 -6.86 12.35 13.51
CA GLN A 190 -7.12 11.27 14.48
C GLN A 190 -8.55 11.30 15.03
N ARG A 191 -9.10 12.50 15.27
CA ARG A 191 -10.48 12.70 15.73
C ARG A 191 -11.50 12.39 14.64
N GLN A 192 -11.25 12.81 13.39
CA GLN A 192 -12.08 12.49 12.23
C GLN A 192 -12.09 10.98 11.96
N LEU A 193 -10.92 10.35 11.89
CA LEU A 193 -10.76 8.91 11.68
C LEU A 193 -11.51 8.08 12.73
N LYS A 194 -11.42 8.47 14.01
CA LYS A 194 -12.16 7.83 15.12
C LYS A 194 -13.67 8.07 15.11
N ALA A 195 -14.17 9.03 14.32
CA ALA A 195 -15.59 9.25 14.11
C ALA A 195 -16.12 8.56 12.84
N LEU A 196 -15.26 8.36 11.84
CA LEU A 196 -15.58 7.65 10.59
C LEU A 196 -15.58 6.12 10.75
N LEU A 197 -14.62 5.57 11.50
CA LEU A 197 -14.47 4.11 11.64
C LEU A 197 -15.53 3.53 12.59
N PRO A 198 -16.37 2.57 12.14
CA PRO A 198 -17.27 1.83 13.02
C PRO A 198 -16.50 0.93 14.01
N PRO A 199 -17.14 0.47 15.11
CA PRO A 199 -16.48 -0.31 16.16
C PRO A 199 -15.91 -1.67 15.72
N ASP A 200 -16.31 -2.18 14.56
CA ASP A 200 -15.84 -3.44 13.97
C ASP A 200 -15.05 -3.22 12.66
N ALA A 201 -14.60 -1.99 12.38
CA ALA A 201 -13.82 -1.68 11.19
C ALA A 201 -12.50 -2.48 11.12
N VAL A 202 -12.19 -3.02 9.94
CA VAL A 202 -10.92 -3.68 9.65
C VAL A 202 -10.11 -2.80 8.69
N LEU A 203 -8.93 -2.37 9.16
CA LEU A 203 -7.97 -1.64 8.32
C LEU A 203 -7.19 -2.60 7.42
N VAL A 204 -7.02 -2.21 6.16
CA VAL A 204 -6.16 -2.87 5.17
C VAL A 204 -5.24 -1.83 4.54
N GLY A 205 -4.04 -2.23 4.16
CA GLY A 205 -3.03 -1.32 3.62
C GLY A 205 -1.71 -2.03 3.40
N HIS A 206 -0.70 -1.29 2.94
CA HIS A 206 0.63 -1.84 2.72
C HIS A 206 1.63 -1.23 3.71
N SER A 207 2.23 -2.08 4.55
CA SER A 207 3.15 -1.62 5.61
C SER A 207 2.51 -0.64 6.59
N LEU A 208 1.28 -0.96 7.02
CA LEU A 208 0.53 -0.23 8.05
C LEU A 208 1.28 -0.06 9.38
N ASP A 209 2.33 -0.86 9.64
CA ASP A 209 3.28 -0.68 10.74
C ASP A 209 4.05 0.66 10.68
N LEU A 210 4.08 1.30 9.51
CA LEU A 210 4.68 2.61 9.27
C LEU A 210 3.65 3.75 9.17
N ASP A 211 2.37 3.42 8.96
CA ASP A 211 1.27 4.38 8.79
C ASP A 211 0.54 4.72 10.10
N LEU A 212 0.49 3.75 11.03
CA LEU A 212 -0.22 3.82 12.32
C LEU A 212 0.61 4.48 13.41
#